data_AF-A0A4R5NHU6-F1
#
_entry.id   AF-A0A4R5NHU6-F1
#
_cell.length_a   1.000
_cell.length_b   1.000
_cell.length_c   1.000
_cell.angle_alpha   90.00
_cell.angle_beta   90.00
_cell.angle_gamma   90.00
#
_symmetry.space_group_name_H-M   'P 1'
#
loop_
_entity.id
_entity.type
_entity.pdbx_description
1 polymer ?
#
loop_
_entity_poly.entity_id
_entity_poly.type
_entity_poly.pdbx_seq_one_letter_code
_entity_poly.pdbx_strand_id
1 'polypeptide(L)'
;MEFLEVLLGLGYIGLIIAAIYLYQKRQKQEPAPFGWKHLGIAFCVLFVIGMATGGTQSDNSSSTQTSQQADSATESSASEESLDESTETEEPGSSESESDDPDEDPYAALSAKERDEFNQSLDDELIQDQKEAENGENAYAWSLFVGGIVYDKQRGFIVKVNDNFQQLSNANKTIIGHSVQSFIQSQLLMIGKDVQPDDPYPYINFHYGYDRVGDSRMWDPAKFKFSES
;
A
#
# COMPACT_ATOMS: atom_id res chain seq x y z
N MET A 1 -38.39 -20.27 -3.63
CA MET A 1 -37.00 -20.54 -4.09
C MET A 1 -36.02 -20.32 -2.94
N GLU A 2 -36.18 -19.25 -2.17
CA GLU A 2 -35.42 -18.90 -0.94
C GLU A 2 -35.00 -20.08 -0.02
N PHE A 3 -35.89 -21.04 0.28
CA PHE A 3 -35.54 -22.19 1.14
C PHE A 3 -34.43 -23.10 0.57
N LEU A 4 -34.27 -23.15 -0.76
CA LEU A 4 -33.23 -23.93 -1.43
C LEU A 4 -31.86 -23.23 -1.32
N GLU A 5 -31.84 -21.91 -1.45
CA GLU A 5 -30.64 -21.08 -1.34
C GLU A 5 -30.07 -21.11 0.08
N VAL A 6 -30.93 -21.04 1.11
CA VAL A 6 -30.52 -21.20 2.51
C VAL A 6 -29.92 -22.59 2.78
N LEU A 7 -30.50 -23.66 2.21
CA LEU A 7 -29.95 -25.02 2.33
C LEU A 7 -28.59 -25.18 1.64
N LEU A 8 -28.39 -24.55 0.47
CA LEU A 8 -27.10 -24.55 -0.23
C LEU A 8 -26.04 -23.77 0.55
N GLY A 9 -26.38 -22.62 1.15
CA GLY A 9 -25.48 -21.85 2.01
C GLY A 9 -25.02 -22.64 3.24
N LEU A 10 -25.95 -23.31 3.94
CA LEU A 10 -25.61 -24.16 5.08
C LEU A 10 -24.74 -25.38 4.68
N GLY A 11 -25.00 -25.97 3.51
CA GLY A 11 -24.18 -27.05 2.96
C GLY A 11 -22.74 -26.61 2.66
N TYR A 12 -22.56 -25.41 2.09
CA TYR A 12 -21.25 -24.84 1.79
C TYR A 12 -20.43 -24.54 3.06
N ILE A 13 -21.07 -23.98 4.09
CA ILE A 13 -20.44 -23.77 5.41
C ILE A 13 -19.99 -25.10 6.03
N GLY A 14 -20.82 -26.15 5.94
CA GLY A 14 -20.46 -27.50 6.38
C GLY A 14 -19.24 -28.08 5.67
N LEU A 15 -19.10 -27.85 4.36
CA LEU A 15 -17.92 -28.26 3.58
C LEU A 15 -16.64 -27.53 4.00
N ILE A 16 -16.72 -26.22 4.26
CA ILE A 16 -15.57 -25.44 4.74
C ILE A 16 -15.09 -25.96 6.10
N ILE A 17 -16.01 -26.18 7.05
CA ILE A 17 -15.67 -26.72 8.37
C ILE A 17 -15.05 -28.12 8.25
N ALA A 18 -15.59 -28.98 7.37
CA ALA A 18 -15.05 -30.31 7.12
C ALA A 18 -13.65 -30.26 6.46
N ALA A 19 -13.41 -29.32 5.54
CA ALA A 19 -12.11 -29.13 4.89
C ALA A 19 -11.05 -28.67 5.90
N ILE A 20 -11.37 -27.68 6.74
CA ILE A 20 -10.50 -27.19 7.82
C ILE A 20 -10.19 -28.34 8.80
N TYR A 21 -11.19 -29.09 9.23
CA TYR A 21 -11.01 -30.23 10.15
C TYR A 21 -10.14 -31.34 9.53
N LEU A 22 -10.30 -31.65 8.25
CA LEU A 22 -9.46 -32.64 7.55
C LEU A 22 -8.03 -32.14 7.32
N TYR A 23 -7.83 -30.85 7.10
CA TYR A 23 -6.52 -30.22 7.01
C TYR A 23 -5.79 -30.28 8.36
N GLN A 24 -6.46 -29.85 9.44
CA GLN A 24 -6.00 -29.96 10.83
C GLN A 24 -5.83 -31.40 11.33
N LYS A 25 -6.43 -32.40 10.68
CA LYS A 25 -6.22 -33.83 10.99
C LYS A 25 -5.05 -34.43 10.22
N ARG A 26 -4.71 -33.88 9.05
CA ARG A 26 -3.57 -34.32 8.22
C ARG A 26 -2.25 -33.77 8.74
N GLN A 27 -2.22 -32.51 9.15
CA GLN A 27 -1.13 -31.98 9.96
C GLN A 27 -1.37 -32.44 11.41
N LYS A 28 -0.39 -33.04 12.09
CA LYS A 28 -0.56 -33.49 13.49
C LYS A 28 -0.43 -32.32 14.48
N GLN A 29 -1.10 -31.21 14.20
CA GLN A 29 -1.14 -30.07 15.13
C GLN A 29 -2.30 -30.28 16.09
N GLU A 30 -2.04 -30.08 17.38
CA GLU A 30 -3.09 -30.09 18.40
C GLU A 30 -4.08 -28.94 18.14
N PRO A 31 -5.36 -29.07 18.50
CA PRO A 31 -6.37 -28.07 18.18
C PRO A 31 -6.01 -26.73 18.82
N ALA A 32 -5.59 -25.77 17.99
CA ALA A 32 -5.31 -24.41 18.41
C ALA A 32 -6.56 -23.84 19.13
N PRO A 33 -6.41 -23.22 20.32
CA PRO A 33 -7.54 -22.75 21.10
C PRO A 33 -8.24 -21.62 20.35
N PHE A 34 -9.39 -21.93 19.75
CA PHE A 34 -10.18 -21.02 18.91
C PHE A 34 -10.79 -19.88 19.74
N GLY A 35 -9.98 -18.87 20.04
CA GLY A 35 -10.41 -17.66 20.74
C GLY A 35 -11.25 -16.76 19.84
N TRP A 36 -12.26 -16.10 20.42
CA TRP A 36 -13.20 -15.20 19.71
C TRP A 36 -12.57 -14.00 18.96
N LYS A 37 -11.25 -13.83 19.00
CA LYS A 37 -10.52 -12.76 18.31
C LYS A 37 -10.48 -12.93 16.78
N HIS A 38 -10.60 -14.15 16.26
CA HIS A 38 -10.50 -14.41 14.81
C HIS A 38 -11.79 -14.12 14.02
N LEU A 39 -12.89 -13.71 14.67
CA LEU A 39 -14.15 -13.38 14.00
C LEU A 39 -14.07 -12.07 13.19
N GLY A 40 -13.16 -11.15 13.55
CA GLY A 40 -13.03 -9.84 12.89
C GLY A 40 -12.52 -9.91 11.45
N ILE A 41 -11.57 -10.81 11.17
CA ILE A 41 -10.92 -10.94 9.86
C ILE A 41 -11.93 -11.39 8.77
N ALA A 42 -12.88 -12.26 9.14
CA ALA A 42 -13.94 -12.70 8.25
C ALA A 42 -14.97 -11.59 7.91
N PHE A 43 -15.02 -10.50 8.69
CA PHE A 43 -15.98 -9.40 8.49
C PHE A 43 -15.44 -8.32 7.53
N CYS A 44 -14.12 -8.11 7.48
CA CYS A 44 -13.51 -7.12 6.59
C CYS A 44 -13.70 -7.44 5.10
N VAL A 45 -13.69 -8.73 4.73
CA VAL A 45 -13.88 -9.18 3.33
C VAL A 45 -15.32 -8.92 2.83
N LEU A 46 -16.32 -8.87 3.72
CA LEU A 46 -17.71 -8.61 3.34
C LEU A 46 -18.06 -7.12 3.21
N PHE A 47 -17.32 -6.22 3.86
CA PHE A 47 -17.68 -4.80 3.87
C PHE A 47 -17.41 -4.09 2.52
N VAL A 48 -16.41 -4.55 1.75
CA VAL A 48 -16.06 -4.00 0.43
C VAL A 48 -17.14 -4.29 -0.63
N ILE A 49 -17.87 -5.41 -0.50
CA ILE A 49 -18.93 -5.81 -1.44
C ILE A 49 -20.20 -4.95 -1.28
N GLY A 50 -20.40 -4.33 -0.11
CA GLY A 50 -21.63 -3.61 0.24
C GLY A 50 -21.85 -2.24 -0.45
N MET A 51 -20.82 -1.63 -1.06
CA MET A 51 -20.95 -0.30 -1.70
C MET A 51 -21.11 -0.35 -3.23
N ALA A 52 -20.98 -1.51 -3.87
CA ALA A 52 -21.06 -1.65 -5.32
C ALA A 52 -22.50 -1.89 -5.88
N THR A 53 -23.50 -2.06 -5.01
CA THR A 53 -24.90 -2.39 -5.40
C THR A 53 -25.93 -1.41 -4.82
N GLY A 54 -25.58 -0.13 -4.75
CA GLY A 54 -26.50 0.97 -4.40
C GLY A 54 -26.80 1.87 -5.61
N GLY A 55 -27.63 1.39 -6.55
CA GLY A 55 -27.94 2.14 -7.77
C GLY A 55 -28.93 3.29 -7.56
N THR A 56 -28.65 4.45 -8.17
CA THR A 56 -29.70 5.36 -8.65
C THR A 56 -29.29 5.99 -9.99
N GLN A 57 -30.27 6.21 -10.84
CA GLN A 57 -30.16 6.53 -12.26
C GLN A 57 -30.64 7.97 -12.51
N SER A 58 -30.05 8.64 -13.51
CA SER A 58 -30.51 9.92 -14.12
C SER A 58 -30.42 11.18 -13.24
N ASP A 59 -30.22 12.40 -13.77
CA ASP A 59 -30.33 12.85 -15.18
C ASP A 59 -29.21 13.80 -15.65
N ASN A 60 -29.07 13.88 -16.98
CA ASN A 60 -28.19 14.79 -17.72
C ASN A 60 -28.94 16.09 -18.08
N SER A 61 -28.30 17.26 -17.91
CA SER A 61 -28.64 18.48 -18.66
C SER A 61 -27.49 19.48 -18.70
N SER A 62 -27.42 20.24 -19.80
CA SER A 62 -26.22 20.96 -20.28
C SER A 62 -26.41 22.49 -20.27
N SER A 63 -25.31 23.21 -20.55
CA SER A 63 -25.22 24.61 -21.03
C SER A 63 -25.33 25.74 -19.98
N THR A 64 -24.70 26.91 -20.12
CA THR A 64 -23.58 27.38 -20.98
C THR A 64 -23.11 28.79 -20.51
N GLN A 65 -21.80 29.07 -20.63
CA GLN A 65 -21.09 30.39 -20.70
C GLN A 65 -21.71 31.69 -20.10
N THR A 66 -20.86 32.51 -19.46
CA THR A 66 -20.25 33.72 -20.11
C THR A 66 -19.25 34.44 -19.18
N SER A 67 -18.18 34.95 -19.79
CA SER A 67 -17.03 35.64 -19.19
C SER A 67 -17.32 37.09 -18.74
N GLN A 68 -16.43 37.66 -17.91
CA GLN A 68 -15.97 39.04 -18.14
C GLN A 68 -14.58 39.35 -17.56
N GLN A 69 -13.82 40.08 -18.39
CA GLN A 69 -12.52 40.75 -18.19
C GLN A 69 -12.75 42.05 -17.35
N ALA A 70 -11.79 42.87 -16.90
CA ALA A 70 -10.34 43.02 -17.13
C ALA A 70 -9.67 43.91 -16.04
N ASP A 71 -8.33 44.05 -16.12
CA ASP A 71 -7.54 45.28 -15.86
C ASP A 71 -7.40 45.85 -14.43
N SER A 72 -6.31 46.54 -14.02
CA SER A 72 -5.00 46.84 -14.68
C SER A 72 -3.92 47.32 -13.67
N ALA A 73 -2.69 47.52 -14.18
CA ALA A 73 -1.53 48.25 -13.61
C ALA A 73 -0.80 47.63 -12.38
N THR A 74 0.54 47.45 -12.29
CA THR A 74 1.79 47.97 -12.93
C THR A 74 2.62 48.87 -12.00
N GLU A 75 3.95 48.71 -12.08
CA GLU A 75 5.07 49.40 -11.38
C GLU A 75 5.47 48.87 -9.98
N SER A 76 6.75 48.90 -9.56
CA SER A 76 8.05 48.80 -10.29
C SER A 76 9.20 48.67 -9.25
N SER A 77 10.41 48.30 -9.70
CA SER A 77 11.72 48.36 -9.00
C SER A 77 11.92 47.41 -7.80
N ALA A 78 12.99 46.61 -7.68
CA ALA A 78 14.45 46.93 -7.68
C ALA A 78 14.85 47.75 -6.42
N SER A 79 15.89 47.42 -5.64
CA SER A 79 17.15 46.73 -5.98
C SER A 79 17.89 46.14 -4.75
N GLU A 80 18.73 45.12 -5.01
CA GLU A 80 20.12 44.92 -4.52
C GLU A 80 20.51 44.61 -3.03
N GLU A 81 21.43 43.64 -2.92
CA GLU A 81 22.60 43.53 -1.99
C GLU A 81 22.42 43.36 -0.46
N SER A 82 23.33 42.67 0.27
CA SER A 82 24.44 41.76 -0.10
C SER A 82 25.03 41.01 1.13
N LEU A 83 25.86 39.99 0.86
CA LEU A 83 26.93 39.37 1.71
C LEU A 83 26.51 38.70 3.06
N ASP A 84 26.70 37.39 3.27
CA ASP A 84 27.95 36.61 3.43
C ASP A 84 28.56 36.72 4.84
N GLU A 85 28.54 35.63 5.62
CA GLU A 85 29.73 35.12 6.31
C GLU A 85 29.58 33.61 6.61
N SER A 86 30.65 32.83 6.41
CA SER A 86 30.73 31.39 6.72
C SER A 86 31.45 31.16 8.05
N THR A 87 31.12 30.11 8.81
CA THR A 87 32.02 29.65 9.90
C THR A 87 31.99 28.14 10.13
N GLU A 88 33.20 27.59 10.13
CA GLU A 88 33.60 26.20 10.40
C GLU A 88 34.38 26.20 11.75
N THR A 89 34.56 25.13 12.53
CA THR A 89 34.39 23.67 12.32
C THR A 89 34.12 22.99 13.70
N GLU A 90 33.91 21.67 13.69
CA GLU A 90 34.24 20.68 14.76
C GLU A 90 33.15 20.11 15.68
N GLU A 91 33.30 18.79 15.90
CA GLU A 91 32.48 17.91 16.75
C GLU A 91 32.88 17.99 18.24
N PRO A 92 32.17 17.26 19.11
CA PRO A 92 32.89 16.13 19.70
C PRO A 92 32.06 14.84 19.76
N GLY A 93 32.73 13.73 19.45
CA GLY A 93 32.14 12.40 19.38
C GLY A 93 31.80 11.71 20.71
N SER A 94 31.12 10.59 20.51
CA SER A 94 30.91 9.45 21.41
C SER A 94 30.08 9.66 22.69
N SER A 95 28.83 9.23 22.59
CA SER A 95 28.25 8.35 23.61
C SER A 95 27.55 7.19 22.91
N GLU A 96 28.11 5.98 22.99
CA GLU A 96 27.38 4.74 22.74
C GLU A 96 26.31 4.59 23.84
N SER A 97 25.13 5.11 23.57
CA SER A 97 23.92 4.72 24.28
C SER A 97 23.36 3.48 23.60
N GLU A 98 23.50 2.32 24.26
CA GLU A 98 22.66 1.16 23.99
C GLU A 98 21.21 1.56 24.31
N SER A 99 20.51 2.08 23.30
CA SER A 99 19.05 2.08 23.29
C SER A 99 18.59 0.68 22.93
N ASP A 100 17.76 0.08 23.79
CA ASP A 100 16.84 -0.98 23.37
C ASP A 100 15.94 -0.38 22.29
N ASP A 101 16.34 -0.54 21.02
CA ASP A 101 15.67 0.07 19.87
C ASP A 101 14.30 -0.60 19.67
N PRO A 102 13.19 0.17 19.67
CA PRO A 102 11.90 -0.37 19.27
C PRO A 102 11.91 -0.59 17.75
N ASP A 103 11.44 -1.76 17.33
CA ASP A 103 11.04 -2.08 15.96
C ASP A 103 12.19 -2.02 14.93
N GLU A 104 13.15 -2.95 15.05
CA GLU A 104 14.16 -3.22 14.02
C GLU A 104 13.48 -3.54 12.68
N ASP A 105 13.72 -2.71 11.65
CA ASP A 105 13.14 -2.88 10.31
C ASP A 105 13.37 -4.33 9.80
N PRO A 106 12.31 -5.16 9.66
CA PRO A 106 12.46 -6.58 9.32
C PRO A 106 13.03 -6.78 7.90
N TYR A 107 12.97 -5.74 7.05
CA TYR A 107 13.56 -5.72 5.73
C TYR A 107 15.06 -5.32 5.79
N ALA A 108 15.47 -4.50 6.76
CA ALA A 108 16.87 -4.06 6.92
C ALA A 108 17.80 -5.21 7.33
N ALA A 109 17.30 -6.17 8.10
CA ALA A 109 18.04 -7.35 8.54
C ALA A 109 18.36 -8.36 7.40
N LEU A 110 17.69 -8.27 6.23
CA LEU A 110 17.87 -9.22 5.12
C LEU A 110 19.32 -9.25 4.60
N SER A 111 19.90 -10.44 4.40
CA SER A 111 21.15 -10.58 3.67
C SER A 111 20.98 -10.16 2.20
N ALA A 112 22.10 -9.99 1.48
CA ALA A 112 22.03 -9.66 0.05
C ALA A 112 21.24 -10.70 -0.74
N LYS A 113 21.44 -12.00 -0.46
CA LYS A 113 20.73 -13.09 -1.12
C LYS A 113 19.24 -13.11 -0.79
N GLU A 114 18.87 -13.00 0.50
CA GLU A 114 17.46 -12.97 0.91
C GLU A 114 16.72 -11.77 0.32
N ARG A 115 17.37 -10.61 0.24
CA ARG A 115 16.81 -9.42 -0.41
C ARG A 115 16.60 -9.66 -1.91
N ASP A 116 17.55 -10.29 -2.59
CA ASP A 116 17.43 -10.54 -4.03
C ASP A 116 16.32 -11.58 -4.30
N GLU A 117 16.18 -12.60 -3.45
CA GLU A 117 15.04 -13.56 -3.46
C GLU A 117 13.70 -12.87 -3.15
N PHE A 118 13.67 -11.94 -2.19
CA PHE A 118 12.48 -11.15 -1.84
C PHE A 118 12.07 -10.19 -2.96
N ASN A 119 13.03 -9.49 -3.57
CA ASN A 119 12.80 -8.62 -4.72
C ASN A 119 12.33 -9.41 -5.95
N GLN A 120 12.77 -10.65 -6.12
CA GLN A 120 12.21 -11.53 -7.14
C GLN A 120 10.75 -11.91 -6.81
N SER A 121 10.44 -12.28 -5.56
CA SER A 121 9.06 -12.57 -5.12
C SER A 121 8.11 -11.39 -5.35
N LEU A 122 8.58 -10.16 -5.08
CA LEU A 122 7.83 -8.92 -5.33
C LEU A 122 7.53 -8.68 -6.82
N ASP A 123 8.44 -9.08 -7.72
CA ASP A 123 8.28 -8.91 -9.18
C ASP A 123 7.39 -10.01 -9.76
N ASP A 124 7.68 -11.28 -9.47
CA ASP A 124 6.95 -12.45 -9.96
C ASP A 124 5.46 -12.40 -9.55
N GLU A 125 5.16 -12.06 -8.28
CA GLU A 125 3.78 -11.99 -7.77
C GLU A 125 3.05 -10.71 -8.23
N LEU A 126 3.76 -9.58 -8.44
CA LEU A 126 3.14 -8.37 -9.01
C LEU A 126 2.72 -8.61 -10.47
N ILE A 127 3.53 -9.34 -11.25
CA ILE A 127 3.19 -9.73 -12.63
C ILE A 127 1.96 -10.64 -12.64
N GLN A 128 1.83 -11.54 -11.65
CA GLN A 128 0.65 -12.38 -11.51
C GLN A 128 -0.59 -11.57 -11.12
N ASP A 129 -0.49 -10.63 -10.17
CA ASP A 129 -1.58 -9.71 -9.82
C ASP A 129 -2.02 -8.83 -11.00
N GLN A 130 -1.08 -8.33 -11.81
CA GLN A 130 -1.38 -7.58 -13.04
C GLN A 130 -2.18 -8.42 -14.03
N LYS A 131 -1.77 -9.68 -14.24
CA LYS A 131 -2.45 -10.60 -15.13
C LYS A 131 -3.86 -10.96 -14.66
N GLU A 132 -4.07 -11.14 -13.35
CA GLU A 132 -5.43 -11.36 -12.84
C GLU A 132 -6.30 -10.10 -12.95
N ALA A 133 -5.73 -8.91 -12.74
CA ALA A 133 -6.42 -7.66 -13.00
C ALA A 133 -6.81 -7.48 -14.48
N GLU A 134 -5.93 -7.86 -15.41
CA GLU A 134 -6.21 -7.90 -16.86
C GLU A 134 -7.32 -8.90 -17.22
N ASN A 135 -7.44 -10.02 -16.48
CA ASN A 135 -8.54 -10.98 -16.60
C ASN A 135 -9.88 -10.45 -16.03
N GLY A 136 -9.87 -9.32 -15.33
CA GLY A 136 -11.04 -8.67 -14.72
C GLY A 136 -11.21 -8.90 -13.22
N GLU A 137 -10.23 -9.50 -12.54
CA GLU A 137 -10.27 -9.70 -11.08
C GLU A 137 -9.96 -8.38 -10.35
N ASN A 138 -11.03 -7.62 -10.08
CA ASN A 138 -10.96 -6.27 -9.53
C ASN A 138 -10.17 -6.13 -8.21
N ALA A 139 -10.00 -7.21 -7.45
CA ALA A 139 -9.18 -7.23 -6.23
C ALA A 139 -7.73 -6.81 -6.50
N TYR A 140 -7.20 -7.11 -7.69
CA TYR A 140 -5.82 -6.84 -8.08
C TYR A 140 -5.66 -5.57 -8.94
N ALA A 141 -6.74 -4.83 -9.22
CA ALA A 141 -6.73 -3.69 -10.14
C ALA A 141 -5.74 -2.56 -9.75
N TRP A 142 -5.28 -2.52 -8.50
CA TRP A 142 -4.23 -1.62 -8.03
C TRP A 142 -2.87 -1.87 -8.72
N SER A 143 -2.58 -3.11 -9.10
CA SER A 143 -1.31 -3.54 -9.70
C SER A 143 -1.09 -2.93 -11.09
N LEU A 144 -2.18 -2.65 -11.82
CA LEU A 144 -2.16 -1.99 -13.14
C LEU A 144 -1.64 -0.54 -13.11
N PHE A 145 -1.40 0.03 -11.93
CA PHE A 145 -0.81 1.35 -11.73
C PHE A 145 0.67 1.30 -11.31
N VAL A 146 1.18 0.10 -10.99
CA VAL A 146 2.50 -0.15 -10.42
C VAL A 146 3.32 -1.00 -11.41
N GLY A 147 4.43 -0.45 -11.92
CA GLY A 147 5.32 -1.12 -12.87
C GLY A 147 6.51 -1.86 -12.24
N GLY A 148 6.51 -2.04 -10.92
CA GLY A 148 7.54 -2.79 -10.19
C GLY A 148 7.75 -2.28 -8.76
N ILE A 149 8.09 -3.19 -7.84
CA ILE A 149 8.40 -2.88 -6.44
C ILE A 149 9.78 -3.45 -6.11
N VAL A 150 10.66 -2.65 -5.51
CA VAL A 150 12.02 -3.09 -5.13
C VAL A 150 12.34 -2.58 -3.73
N TYR A 151 12.80 -3.45 -2.83
CA TYR A 151 13.42 -3.05 -1.58
C TYR A 151 14.90 -2.69 -1.77
N ASP A 152 15.27 -1.50 -1.33
CA ASP A 152 16.61 -0.93 -1.33
C ASP A 152 16.99 -0.56 0.13
N LYS A 153 18.12 -1.07 0.62
CA LYS A 153 18.52 -0.88 2.03
C LYS A 153 18.75 0.57 2.46
N GLN A 154 18.97 1.49 1.53
CA GLN A 154 19.21 2.92 1.83
C GLN A 154 17.95 3.77 1.63
N ARG A 155 17.00 3.31 0.82
CA ARG A 155 15.84 4.08 0.39
C ARG A 155 14.50 3.48 0.82
N GLY A 156 14.50 2.28 1.41
CA GLY A 156 13.28 1.52 1.70
C GLY A 156 12.68 0.95 0.41
N PHE A 157 11.36 0.85 0.35
CA PHE A 157 10.69 0.39 -0.86
C PHE A 157 10.59 1.48 -1.91
N ILE A 158 10.92 1.12 -3.15
CA ILE A 158 10.79 1.93 -4.35
C ILE A 158 9.67 1.32 -5.19
N VAL A 159 8.56 2.04 -5.28
CA VAL A 159 7.35 1.66 -6.02
C VAL A 159 7.35 2.44 -7.33
N LYS A 160 7.67 1.75 -8.43
CA LYS A 160 7.63 2.36 -9.76
C LYS A 160 6.16 2.46 -10.20
N VAL A 161 5.71 3.63 -10.61
CA VAL A 161 4.33 3.89 -11.04
C VAL A 161 4.29 4.38 -12.49
N ASN A 162 3.15 4.19 -13.15
CA ASN A 162 2.96 4.54 -14.57
C ASN A 162 2.10 5.81 -14.77
N ASP A 163 1.87 6.18 -16.02
CA ASP A 163 1.10 7.35 -16.45
C ASP A 163 -0.33 7.37 -15.87
N ASN A 164 -0.95 6.20 -15.73
CA ASN A 164 -2.31 6.07 -15.19
C ASN A 164 -2.33 6.46 -13.71
N PHE A 165 -1.27 6.15 -12.95
CA PHE A 165 -1.15 6.55 -11.55
C PHE A 165 -1.07 8.07 -11.41
N GLN A 166 -0.35 8.77 -12.30
CA GLN A 166 -0.21 10.23 -12.24
C GLN A 166 -1.57 10.93 -12.32
N GLN A 167 -2.45 10.43 -13.18
CA GLN A 167 -3.80 10.95 -13.44
C GLN A 167 -4.79 10.72 -12.28
N LEU A 168 -4.42 9.93 -11.27
CA LEU A 168 -5.28 9.67 -10.12
C LEU A 168 -5.32 10.84 -9.12
N SER A 169 -6.47 10.98 -8.46
CA SER A 169 -6.61 11.82 -7.27
C SER A 169 -5.72 11.29 -6.13
N ASN A 170 -5.30 12.17 -5.22
CA ASN A 170 -4.50 11.77 -4.04
C ASN A 170 -5.21 10.74 -3.15
N ALA A 171 -6.55 10.69 -3.18
CA ALA A 171 -7.34 9.65 -2.52
C ALA A 171 -7.16 8.28 -3.19
N ASN A 172 -7.21 8.21 -4.52
CA ASN A 172 -6.99 6.95 -5.25
C ASN A 172 -5.52 6.49 -5.18
N LYS A 173 -4.56 7.43 -5.23
CA LYS A 173 -3.13 7.16 -4.98
C LYS A 173 -2.90 6.59 -3.57
N THR A 174 -3.63 7.08 -2.56
CA THR A 174 -3.61 6.55 -1.18
C THR A 174 -4.14 5.12 -1.10
N ILE A 175 -5.25 4.80 -1.78
CA ILE A 175 -5.78 3.43 -1.85
C ILE A 175 -4.75 2.46 -2.43
N ILE A 176 -4.10 2.82 -3.54
CA ILE A 176 -3.04 2.01 -4.14
C ILE A 176 -1.85 1.85 -3.19
N GLY A 177 -1.47 2.90 -2.45
CA GLY A 177 -0.40 2.82 -1.45
C GLY A 177 -0.68 1.79 -0.36
N HIS A 178 -1.91 1.72 0.14
CA HIS A 178 -2.31 0.68 1.09
C HIS A 178 -2.32 -0.73 0.50
N SER A 179 -2.74 -0.89 -0.77
CA SER A 179 -2.64 -2.17 -1.48
C SER A 179 -1.18 -2.62 -1.62
N VAL A 180 -0.27 -1.71 -2.00
CA VAL A 180 1.17 -1.96 -2.10
C VAL A 180 1.77 -2.35 -0.74
N GLN A 181 1.42 -1.65 0.35
CA GLN A 181 1.89 -2.02 1.69
C GLN A 181 1.41 -3.41 2.11
N SER A 182 0.16 -3.74 1.84
CA SER A 182 -0.43 -5.05 2.15
C SER A 182 0.22 -6.17 1.33
N PHE A 183 0.52 -5.91 0.05
CA PHE A 183 1.27 -6.81 -0.83
C PHE A 183 2.70 -7.05 -0.30
N ILE A 184 3.44 -5.98 0.04
CA ILE A 184 4.80 -6.10 0.60
C ILE A 184 4.82 -6.96 1.87
N GLN A 185 3.87 -6.74 2.79
CA GLN A 185 3.76 -7.53 4.03
C GLN A 185 3.42 -9.01 3.74
N SER A 186 2.55 -9.30 2.76
CA SER A 186 2.23 -10.68 2.40
C SER A 186 3.42 -11.41 1.78
N GLN A 187 4.24 -10.74 0.97
CA GLN A 187 5.49 -11.31 0.43
C GLN A 187 6.52 -11.59 1.52
N LEU A 188 6.61 -10.74 2.56
CA LEU A 188 7.51 -10.95 3.69
C LEU A 188 7.14 -12.24 4.47
N LEU A 189 5.85 -12.48 4.68
CA LEU A 189 5.33 -13.73 5.24
C LEU A 189 5.63 -14.95 4.35
N MET A 190 5.52 -14.80 3.02
CA MET A 190 5.77 -15.91 2.08
C MET A 190 7.24 -16.37 2.06
N ILE A 191 8.20 -15.47 2.26
CA ILE A 191 9.62 -15.85 2.43
C ILE A 191 9.96 -16.36 3.86
N GLY A 192 8.94 -16.60 4.70
CA GLY A 192 9.11 -17.20 6.03
C GLY A 192 9.68 -16.27 7.09
N LYS A 193 9.60 -14.95 6.89
CA LYS A 193 9.84 -13.97 7.95
C LYS A 193 8.54 -13.81 8.75
N ASP A 194 8.70 -13.66 10.06
CA ASP A 194 7.57 -13.37 10.94
C ASP A 194 7.14 -11.92 10.71
N VAL A 195 5.84 -11.68 10.61
CA VAL A 195 5.26 -10.33 10.54
C VAL A 195 4.16 -10.25 11.58
N GLN A 196 4.42 -9.47 12.64
CA GLN A 196 3.46 -9.29 13.72
C GLN A 196 2.39 -8.26 13.35
N PRO A 197 1.16 -8.34 13.92
CA PRO A 197 0.08 -7.40 13.61
C PRO A 197 0.35 -5.94 13.99
N ASP A 198 1.35 -5.72 14.85
CA ASP A 198 1.84 -4.44 15.35
C ASP A 198 3.14 -3.98 14.66
N ASP A 199 3.72 -4.76 13.73
CA ASP A 199 4.88 -4.33 12.94
C ASP A 199 4.58 -3.05 12.15
N PRO A 200 5.56 -2.14 12.02
CA PRO A 200 5.36 -0.91 11.27
C PRO A 200 5.04 -1.18 9.80
N TYR A 201 4.06 -0.44 9.27
CA TYR A 201 3.76 -0.44 7.84
C TYR A 201 5.03 -0.12 7.02
N PRO A 202 5.32 -0.87 5.93
CA PRO A 202 6.53 -0.64 5.16
C PRO A 202 6.55 0.78 4.59
N TYR A 203 7.70 1.44 4.74
CA TYR A 203 7.95 2.76 4.17
C TYR A 203 8.15 2.65 2.66
N ILE A 204 7.31 3.34 1.89
CA ILE A 204 7.29 3.29 0.43
C ILE A 204 7.52 4.68 -0.20
N ASN A 205 8.31 4.72 -1.27
CA ASN A 205 8.51 5.89 -2.12
C ASN A 205 7.94 5.58 -3.51
N PHE A 206 7.07 6.45 -4.02
CA PHE A 206 6.54 6.33 -5.37
C PHE A 206 7.44 7.07 -6.35
N HIS A 207 7.86 6.39 -7.42
CA HIS A 207 8.72 6.94 -8.46
C HIS A 207 8.08 6.82 -9.83
N TYR A 208 8.08 7.91 -10.58
CA TYR A 208 7.70 7.96 -11.99
C TYR A 208 8.96 8.26 -12.82
N GLY A 209 9.43 7.27 -13.57
CA GLY A 209 10.78 7.32 -14.15
C GLY A 209 11.84 7.42 -13.06
N TYR A 210 12.58 8.54 -13.03
CA TYR A 210 13.57 8.84 -12.00
C TYR A 210 13.01 9.69 -10.85
N ASP A 211 11.90 10.41 -11.06
CA ASP A 211 11.39 11.41 -10.14
C ASP A 211 10.55 10.80 -9.03
N ARG A 212 10.75 11.25 -7.78
CA ARG A 212 9.91 10.85 -6.65
C ARG A 212 8.61 11.67 -6.66
N VAL A 213 7.50 11.00 -6.90
CA VAL A 213 6.15 11.58 -7.01
C VAL A 213 5.31 11.45 -5.75
N GLY A 214 5.79 10.71 -4.75
CA GLY A 214 5.20 10.66 -3.42
C GLY A 214 5.97 9.74 -2.46
N ASP A 215 5.57 9.77 -1.21
CA ASP A 215 6.13 8.97 -0.12
C ASP A 215 5.10 8.70 0.98
N SER A 216 5.25 7.58 1.67
CA SER A 216 4.66 7.39 3.00
C SER A 216 5.35 8.31 4.02
N ARG A 217 4.67 8.75 5.07
CA ARG A 217 5.29 9.57 6.13
C ARG A 217 6.11 8.68 7.06
N MET A 218 7.33 9.09 7.36
CA MET A 218 8.26 8.30 8.20
C MET A 218 7.70 7.97 9.59
N TRP A 219 6.95 8.89 10.21
CA TRP A 219 6.35 8.72 11.53
C TRP A 219 4.90 8.17 11.51
N ASP A 220 4.37 7.89 10.33
CA ASP A 220 3.01 7.36 10.11
C ASP A 220 2.92 6.78 8.69
N PRO A 221 3.50 5.58 8.44
CA PRO A 221 3.68 5.12 7.07
C PRO A 221 2.36 4.80 6.35
N ALA A 222 1.25 4.66 7.09
CA ALA A 222 -0.10 4.56 6.53
C ALA A 222 -0.60 5.89 5.91
N LYS A 223 0.03 7.04 6.19
CA LYS A 223 -0.31 8.32 5.56
C LYS A 223 0.67 8.65 4.44
N PHE A 224 0.16 8.95 3.27
CA PHE A 224 0.96 9.35 2.11
C PHE A 224 1.00 10.87 1.92
N LYS A 225 2.04 11.32 1.23
CA LYS A 225 2.16 12.64 0.62
C LYS A 225 2.50 12.43 -0.85
N PHE A 226 1.76 13.08 -1.74
CA PHE A 226 2.04 13.09 -3.17
C PHE A 226 2.47 14.49 -3.59
N SER A 227 3.37 14.57 -4.56
CA SER A 227 3.65 15.82 -5.27
C SER A 227 2.44 16.19 -6.10
N GLU A 228 2.03 17.47 -6.08
CA GLU A 228 1.01 17.95 -7.01
C GLU A 228 1.63 18.11 -8.41
N SER A 229 0.85 17.73 -9.43
CA SER A 229 1.20 17.67 -10.85
C SER A 229 0.44 18.71 -11.66
#